data_AF-A0A7S1HKM8-F1
#
_entry.id   AF-A0A7S1HKM8-F1
#
_cell.length_a   1.000
_cell.length_b   1.000
_cell.length_c   1.000
_cell.angle_alpha   90.00
_cell.angle_beta   90.00
_cell.angle_gamma   90.00
#
_symmetry.space_group_name_H-M   'P 1'
#
loop_
_entity.id
_entity.type
_entity.pdbx_description
1 polymer ?
#
loop_
_entity_poly.entity_id
_entity_poly.type
_entity_poly.pdbx_seq_one_letter_code
_entity_poly.pdbx_strand_id
1 'polypeptide(L)'
;EPGSTMKPFIAGLALETHRVTPDTLVDTGNGKYPFQGAVISDTKPHGVISVRQVIQMSSNIGTTKLAMQMQPREMHELFTAIGLGQRPQISFPGAVSGKLRPYKTWRPIEQA
;
A
#
# COMPACT_ATOMS: atom_id res chain seq x y z
N GLU A 1 2.98 13.45 -1.77
CA GLU A 1 2.72 12.00 -1.67
C GLU A 1 1.54 11.76 -0.73
N PRO A 2 0.70 10.74 -0.96
CA PRO A 2 -0.50 10.45 -0.14
C PRO A 2 -0.23 9.70 1.18
N GLY A 3 0.92 9.04 1.34
CA GLY A 3 1.31 8.37 2.60
C GLY A 3 0.30 7.32 3.09
N SER A 4 0.07 7.26 4.41
CA SER A 4 -0.81 6.27 5.06
C SER A 4 -2.25 6.25 4.55
N THR A 5 -2.73 7.29 3.85
CA THR A 5 -4.06 7.28 3.21
C THR A 5 -4.20 6.22 2.13
N MET A 6 -3.09 5.67 1.61
CA MET A 6 -3.10 4.59 0.62
C MET A 6 -3.31 3.19 1.21
N LYS A 7 -3.06 2.98 2.51
CA LYS A 7 -3.07 1.65 3.15
C LYS A 7 -4.41 0.92 3.00
N PRO A 8 -5.58 1.57 3.16
CA PRO A 8 -6.87 0.90 2.97
C PRO A 8 -7.04 0.31 1.57
N PHE A 9 -6.49 0.94 0.53
CA PHE A 9 -6.59 0.41 -0.84
C PHE A 9 -5.75 -0.86 -1.02
N ILE A 10 -4.56 -0.91 -0.42
CA ILE A 10 -3.71 -2.12 -0.43
C ILE A 10 -4.40 -3.26 0.33
N ALA A 11 -4.88 -3.01 1.55
CA ALA A 11 -5.62 -4.03 2.29
C ALA A 11 -6.90 -4.45 1.54
N GLY A 12 -7.61 -3.51 0.93
CA GLY A 12 -8.78 -3.77 0.09
C GLY A 12 -8.45 -4.70 -1.08
N LEU A 13 -7.40 -4.43 -1.83
CA LEU A 13 -6.96 -5.28 -2.95
C LEU A 13 -6.55 -6.68 -2.47
N ALA A 14 -5.88 -6.79 -1.31
CA ALA A 14 -5.51 -8.08 -0.73
C ALA A 14 -6.74 -8.93 -0.35
N LEU A 15 -7.80 -8.27 0.17
CA LEU A 15 -9.08 -8.92 0.48
C LEU A 15 -9.86 -9.29 -0.78
N GLU A 16 -9.97 -8.37 -1.74
CA GLU A 16 -10.69 -8.56 -3.01
C GLU A 16 -10.11 -9.70 -3.83
N THR A 17 -8.79 -9.84 -3.82
CA THR A 17 -8.09 -10.93 -4.51
C THR A 17 -7.96 -12.21 -3.68
N HIS A 18 -8.66 -12.30 -2.55
CA HIS A 18 -8.70 -13.46 -1.65
C HIS A 18 -7.33 -13.94 -1.14
N ARG A 19 -6.31 -13.07 -1.13
CA ARG A 19 -4.98 -13.37 -0.59
C ARG A 19 -4.98 -13.42 0.92
N VAL A 20 -5.86 -12.64 1.55
CA VAL A 20 -6.02 -12.56 2.99
C VAL A 20 -7.50 -12.45 3.36
N THR A 21 -7.78 -12.71 4.62
CA THR A 21 -9.04 -12.38 5.30
C THR A 21 -8.78 -11.27 6.32
N PRO A 22 -9.83 -10.62 6.85
CA PRO A 22 -9.66 -9.61 7.89
C PRO A 22 -8.92 -10.12 9.14
N ASP A 23 -8.98 -11.43 9.40
CA ASP A 23 -8.38 -12.10 10.57
C ASP A 23 -7.05 -12.81 10.23
N THR A 24 -6.60 -12.76 8.97
CA THR A 24 -5.28 -13.26 8.58
C THR A 24 -4.19 -12.51 9.37
N LEU A 25 -3.28 -13.26 9.97
CA LEU A 25 -2.20 -12.73 10.78
C LEU A 25 -1.01 -12.30 9.92
N VAL A 26 -0.46 -11.14 10.26
CA VAL A 26 0.71 -10.52 9.65
C VAL A 26 1.73 -10.25 10.74
N ASP A 27 2.89 -10.87 10.64
CA ASP A 27 4.01 -10.61 11.54
C ASP A 27 4.64 -9.26 11.20
N THR A 28 4.59 -8.30 12.12
CA THR A 28 5.24 -6.98 11.99
C THR A 28 6.50 -6.86 12.87
N GLY A 29 6.83 -7.94 13.58
CA GLY A 29 8.04 -8.07 14.39
C GLY A 29 8.19 -6.97 15.44
N ASN A 30 9.43 -6.50 15.58
CA ASN A 30 9.81 -5.48 16.55
C ASN A 30 9.58 -4.03 16.04
N GLY A 31 8.75 -3.83 15.02
CA GLY A 31 8.49 -2.51 14.44
C GLY A 31 9.58 -1.98 13.51
N LYS A 32 10.57 -2.81 13.15
CA LYS A 32 11.57 -2.51 12.11
C LYS A 32 11.70 -3.68 11.15
N TYR A 33 11.61 -3.38 9.85
CA TYR A 33 11.66 -4.36 8.77
C TYR A 33 12.68 -3.92 7.71
N PRO A 34 13.89 -4.51 7.69
CA PRO A 34 14.85 -4.28 6.63
C PRO A 34 14.30 -4.81 5.30
N PHE A 35 14.21 -3.95 4.30
CA PHE A 35 13.68 -4.29 2.99
C PHE A 35 14.44 -3.52 1.90
N GLN A 36 15.08 -4.26 0.99
CA GLN A 36 15.71 -3.72 -0.23
C GLN A 36 16.64 -2.52 0.01
N GLY A 37 17.49 -2.61 1.04
CA GLY A 37 18.46 -1.56 1.39
C GLY A 37 17.89 -0.39 2.20
N ALA A 38 16.60 -0.41 2.53
CA ALA A 38 15.96 0.54 3.45
C ALA A 38 15.40 -0.18 4.68
N VAL A 39 15.02 0.59 5.71
CA VAL A 39 14.33 0.06 6.90
C VAL A 39 12.93 0.65 6.95
N ILE A 40 11.92 -0.19 6.80
CA ILE A 40 10.53 0.17 6.98
C ILE A 40 10.22 0.08 8.46
N SER A 41 9.65 1.13 9.03
CA SER A 41 9.42 1.22 10.48
C SER A 41 7.97 1.55 10.78
N ASP A 42 7.46 0.93 11.83
CA ASP A 42 6.19 1.30 12.47
C ASP A 42 6.44 2.28 13.62
N THR A 43 5.39 2.97 14.06
CA THR A 43 5.49 3.91 15.20
C THR A 43 5.85 3.23 16.51
N LYS A 44 5.52 1.94 16.65
CA LYS A 44 5.88 1.08 17.79
C LYS A 44 5.86 -0.40 17.35
N PRO A 45 6.49 -1.31 18.11
CA PRO A 45 6.36 -2.73 17.88
C PRO A 45 4.90 -3.20 18.06
N HIS A 46 4.38 -3.96 17.10
CA HIS A 46 3.04 -4.53 17.18
C HIS A 46 3.04 -6.06 17.23
N GLY A 47 4.16 -6.73 16.96
CA GLY A 47 4.24 -8.18 16.93
C GLY A 47 3.41 -8.77 15.79
N VAL A 48 2.67 -9.83 16.07
CA VAL A 48 1.78 -10.46 15.08
C VAL A 48 0.38 -9.86 15.22
N ILE A 49 -0.11 -9.23 14.16
CA ILE A 49 -1.40 -8.52 14.14
C ILE A 49 -2.27 -8.96 12.96
N SER A 50 -3.60 -8.86 13.08
CA SER A 50 -4.51 -9.16 11.96
C SER A 50 -4.50 -8.07 10.88
N VAL A 51 -5.01 -8.38 9.68
CA VAL A 51 -5.20 -7.39 8.60
C VAL A 51 -6.07 -6.21 9.06
N ARG A 52 -7.11 -6.45 9.86
CA ARG A 52 -7.88 -5.35 10.49
C ARG A 52 -7.00 -4.44 11.34
N GLN A 53 -6.12 -5.04 12.15
CA GLN A 53 -5.19 -4.31 13.00
C GLN A 53 -4.10 -3.59 12.19
N VAL A 54 -3.66 -4.10 11.03
CA VAL A 54 -2.75 -3.39 10.12
C VAL A 54 -3.30 -2.02 9.75
N ILE A 55 -4.60 -1.93 9.43
CA ILE A 55 -5.26 -0.65 9.15
C ILE A 55 -5.49 0.15 10.42
N GLN A 56 -6.00 -0.47 11.50
CA GLN A 56 -6.27 0.21 12.78
C GLN A 56 -5.04 0.88 13.36
N MET A 57 -3.89 0.22 13.29
CA MET A 57 -2.60 0.69 13.82
C MET A 57 -1.79 1.45 12.78
N SER A 58 -2.27 1.53 11.54
CA SER A 58 -1.55 2.12 10.41
C SER A 58 -0.14 1.54 10.28
N SER A 59 0.01 0.21 10.35
CA SER A 59 1.32 -0.45 10.24
C SER A 59 1.85 -0.33 8.81
N ASN A 60 3.00 0.35 8.65
CA ASN A 60 3.75 0.40 7.41
C ASN A 60 4.25 -1.00 7.06
N ILE A 61 4.82 -1.71 8.03
CA ILE A 61 5.38 -3.05 7.82
C ILE A 61 4.28 -4.03 7.36
N GLY A 62 3.13 -4.00 8.03
CA GLY A 62 1.99 -4.81 7.66
C GLY A 62 1.49 -4.49 6.25
N THR A 63 1.37 -3.20 5.92
CA THR A 63 0.96 -2.77 4.57
C THR A 63 1.96 -3.24 3.51
N THR A 64 3.26 -3.07 3.74
CA THR A 64 4.30 -3.54 2.82
C THR A 64 4.21 -5.04 2.60
N LYS A 65 4.02 -5.82 3.67
CA LYS A 65 3.89 -7.28 3.55
C LYS A 65 2.67 -7.69 2.72
N LEU A 66 1.56 -6.95 2.80
CA LEU A 66 0.39 -7.15 1.93
C LEU A 66 0.69 -6.75 0.48
N ALA A 67 1.32 -5.59 0.27
CA ALA A 67 1.69 -5.09 -1.06
C ALA A 67 2.62 -6.06 -1.80
N MET A 68 3.55 -6.70 -1.10
CA MET A 68 4.49 -7.67 -1.67
C MET A 68 3.85 -9.01 -2.08
N GLN A 69 2.58 -9.25 -1.74
CA GLN A 69 1.81 -10.40 -2.26
C GLN A 69 1.22 -10.13 -3.66
N MET A 70 1.34 -8.90 -4.15
CA MET A 70 0.76 -8.44 -5.41
C MET A 70 1.84 -8.25 -6.46
N GLN A 71 1.47 -8.41 -7.73
CA GLN A 71 2.27 -7.94 -8.84
C GLN A 71 2.20 -6.41 -8.91
N PRO A 72 3.28 -5.70 -9.30
CA PRO A 72 3.25 -4.25 -9.48
C PRO A 72 2.11 -3.75 -10.39
N ARG A 73 1.76 -4.57 -11.38
CA ARG A 73 0.65 -4.31 -12.31
C ARG A 73 -0.70 -4.23 -11.59
N GLU A 74 -1.00 -5.16 -10.68
CA GLU A 74 -2.27 -5.19 -9.94
C GLU A 74 -2.45 -3.91 -9.11
N MET A 75 -1.39 -3.47 -8.43
CA MET A 75 -1.41 -2.23 -7.64
C MET A 75 -1.55 -0.99 -8.52
N HIS A 76 -0.86 -0.96 -9.67
CA HIS A 76 -1.00 0.15 -10.61
C HIS A 76 -2.40 0.22 -11.22
N GLU A 77 -3.00 -0.93 -11.55
CA GLU A 77 -4.39 -1.01 -12.03
C GLU A 77 -5.36 -0.51 -10.96
N LEU A 78 -5.20 -0.91 -9.70
CA LEU A 78 -5.95 -0.36 -8.56
C LEU A 78 -5.83 1.18 -8.49
N PHE A 79 -4.61 1.71 -8.48
CA PHE A 79 -4.38 3.16 -8.38
C PHE A 79 -4.97 3.93 -9.57
N THR A 80 -4.88 3.34 -10.76
CA THR A 80 -5.51 3.90 -11.96
C THR A 80 -7.03 3.88 -11.82
N ALA A 81 -7.63 2.78 -11.35
CA ALA A 81 -9.07 2.61 -11.21
C ALA A 81 -9.70 3.62 -10.23
N ILE A 82 -8.99 3.98 -9.16
CA ILE A 82 -9.43 5.02 -8.21
C ILE A 82 -9.13 6.46 -8.67
N GLY A 83 -8.63 6.63 -9.91
CA GLY A 83 -8.41 7.93 -10.56
C GLY A 83 -7.04 8.57 -10.34
N LEU A 84 -6.07 7.90 -9.70
CA LEU A 84 -4.73 8.46 -9.54
C LEU A 84 -3.99 8.51 -10.87
N GLY A 85 -3.22 9.58 -11.08
CA GLY A 85 -2.49 9.81 -12.33
C GLY A 85 -3.38 10.30 -13.48
N GLN A 86 -4.67 10.50 -13.25
CA GLN A 86 -5.63 10.99 -14.23
C GLN A 86 -6.08 12.39 -13.86
N ARG A 87 -6.22 13.26 -14.87
CA ARG A 87 -6.76 14.61 -14.63
C ARG A 87 -8.26 14.49 -14.29
N PRO A 88 -8.72 15.08 -13.17
CA PRO A 88 -10.14 15.09 -12.84
C PRO A 88 -10.95 15.77 -13.94
N GLN A 89 -12.09 15.17 -14.32
CA GLN A 89 -13.01 15.69 -15.33
C GLN A 89 -13.96 16.73 -14.71
N ILE A 90 -13.38 17.82 -14.21
CA ILE A 90 -14.11 18.93 -13.58
C ILE A 90 -13.78 20.24 -14.30
N SER A 91 -14.74 21.17 -14.32
CA SER A 91 -14.60 22.50 -14.92
C SER A 91 -13.80 23.46 -14.02
N PHE A 92 -12.68 23.00 -13.47
CA PHE A 92 -11.78 23.81 -12.66
C PHE A 92 -10.46 24.06 -13.40
N PRO A 93 -10.09 25.33 -13.67
CA PRO A 93 -8.83 25.66 -14.31
C PRO A 93 -7.66 25.25 -13.40
N GLY A 94 -6.63 24.62 -13.99
CA GLY A 94 -5.43 24.22 -13.24
C GLY A 94 -5.55 22.89 -12.48
N ALA A 95 -6.62 22.10 -12.67
CA ALA A 95 -6.68 20.75 -12.13
C ALA A 95 -5.51 19.88 -12.62
N VAL A 96 -4.79 19.27 -11.67
CA VAL A 96 -3.60 18.45 -11.93
C VAL A 96 -3.93 16.96 -11.81
N SER A 97 -3.27 16.13 -12.62
CA SER A 97 -3.42 14.66 -12.59
C SER A 97 -2.63 13.96 -11.48
N GLY A 98 -1.72 14.68 -10.83
CA GLY A 98 -0.67 14.06 -10.02
C GLY A 98 0.30 13.23 -10.87
N LYS A 99 1.07 12.36 -10.21
CA LYS A 99 2.08 11.51 -10.85
C LYS A 99 1.93 10.05 -10.40
N LEU A 100 1.54 9.19 -11.33
CA LEU A 100 1.58 7.73 -11.18
C LEU A 100 2.60 7.19 -12.20
N ARG A 101 3.72 6.63 -11.73
CA ARG A 101 4.77 6.11 -12.62
C ARG A 101 4.32 4.77 -13.21
N PRO A 102 4.70 4.44 -14.47
CA PRO A 102 4.44 3.13 -15.03
C PRO A 102 5.02 2.01 -14.15
N TYR A 103 4.20 1.00 -13.85
CA TYR A 103 4.55 -0.11 -12.94
C TYR A 103 5.82 -0.85 -13.33
N LYS A 104 6.13 -0.94 -14.63
CA LYS A 104 7.35 -1.60 -15.16
C LYS A 104 8.65 -0.93 -14.69
N THR A 105 8.58 0.30 -14.22
CA THR A 105 9.74 1.08 -13.74
C THR A 105 9.86 1.10 -12.22
N TRP A 106 8.95 0.42 -11.50
CA TRP A 106 8.97 0.39 -10.05
C TRP A 106 10.05 -0.57 -9.57
N ARG A 107 10.88 -0.09 -8.64
CA ARG A 107 11.71 -0.95 -7.83
C ARG A 107 10.84 -1.59 -6.74
N PRO A 108 11.20 -2.77 -6.20
CA PRO A 108 10.41 -3.39 -5.13
C PRO A 108 10.17 -2.48 -3.92
N ILE A 109 11.15 -1.64 -3.55
CA ILE A 109 11.01 -0.63 -2.48
C ILE A 109 10.00 0.49 -2.81
N GLU A 110 9.71 0.72 -4.09
CA GLU A 110 8.72 1.71 -4.54
C GLU A 110 7.30 1.13 -4.60
N GLN A 111 7.18 -0.20 -4.59
CA GLN A 111 5.91 -0.91 -4.44
C GLN A 111 5.54 -1.12 -2.96
N ALA A 112 6.55 -1.23 -2.09
CA ALA A 112 6.43 -1.49 -0.65
C ALA A 112 5.66 -0.43 0.15
#